data_AF-A0A2D7SL13-F1
#
_entry.id   AF-A0A2D7SL13-F1
#
_cell.length_a   1.000
_cell.length_b   1.000
_cell.length_c   1.000
_cell.angle_alpha   90.00
_cell.angle_beta   90.00
_cell.angle_gamma   90.00
#
_symmetry.space_group_name_H-M   'P 1'
#
loop_
_entity.id
_entity.type
_entity.pdbx_description
1 polymer ?
#
loop_
_entity_poly.entity_id
_entity_poly.type
_entity_poly.pdbx_seq_one_letter_code
_entity_poly.pdbx_strand_id
1 'polypeptide(L)'
;MDEYTKPIILENFENYFYRRILKSLCSYELKIYQARIDRIDTKMQRYFNSTPIRNAFASLMVIGACNHSSYTITEIVKSLRSNRQSISTMVDECKKEGWIIVTKNGNKVQCKASEDLVEGFHDYIKFSKEISSDYFNSLELLKIKNIMSNELSENT
;
A
#
# COMPACT_ATOMS: atom_id res chain seq x y z
N MET A 1 19.68 32.33 -26.86
CA MET A 1 19.01 32.22 -25.55
C MET A 1 20.09 32.49 -24.52
N ASP A 2 19.92 33.46 -23.65
CA ASP A 2 20.98 33.87 -22.72
C ASP A 2 21.25 32.75 -21.68
N GLU A 3 22.50 32.63 -21.22
CA GLU A 3 22.98 31.61 -20.30
C GLU A 3 22.21 31.56 -18.97
N TYR A 4 21.62 32.69 -18.55
CA TYR A 4 20.77 32.85 -17.37
C TYR A 4 19.29 32.51 -17.64
N THR A 5 18.81 32.54 -18.88
CA THR A 5 17.42 32.19 -19.21
C THR A 5 17.14 30.69 -19.07
N LYS A 6 18.14 29.85 -19.40
CA LYS A 6 18.04 28.38 -19.38
C LYS A 6 17.85 27.79 -17.95
N PRO A 7 18.61 28.20 -16.91
CA PRO A 7 18.42 27.71 -15.55
C PRO A 7 17.05 28.07 -14.94
N ILE A 8 16.54 29.28 -15.18
CA ILE A 8 15.24 29.74 -14.64
C ILE A 8 14.07 28.95 -15.27
N ILE A 9 14.14 28.63 -16.56
CA ILE A 9 13.12 27.79 -17.22
C ILE A 9 13.17 26.36 -16.66
N LEU A 10 14.36 25.79 -16.50
CA LEU A 10 14.53 24.46 -15.92
C LEU A 10 13.96 24.38 -14.50
N GLU A 11 14.31 25.31 -13.61
CA GLU A 11 13.81 25.35 -12.23
C GLU A 11 12.27 25.45 -12.15
N ASN A 12 11.65 26.22 -13.04
CA ASN A 12 10.18 26.33 -13.13
C ASN A 12 9.53 25.03 -13.63
N PHE A 13 10.18 24.33 -14.57
CA PHE A 13 9.72 23.02 -15.06
C PHE A 13 9.86 21.93 -14.00
N GLU A 14 10.98 21.88 -13.26
CA GLU A 14 11.16 20.91 -12.18
C GLU A 14 10.10 21.07 -11.09
N ASN A 15 9.84 22.32 -10.69
CA ASN A 15 8.79 22.66 -9.74
C ASN A 15 7.40 22.27 -10.22
N TYR A 16 7.12 22.40 -11.53
CA TYR A 16 5.86 21.97 -12.12
C TYR A 16 5.64 20.45 -11.99
N PHE A 17 6.64 19.64 -12.37
CA PHE A 17 6.53 18.18 -12.28
C PHE A 17 6.40 17.71 -10.83
N TYR A 18 7.21 18.27 -9.93
CA TYR A 18 7.14 17.93 -8.51
C TYR A 18 5.76 18.23 -7.92
N ARG A 19 5.19 19.41 -8.19
CA ARG A 19 3.85 19.79 -7.72
C ARG A 19 2.77 18.89 -8.31
N ARG A 20 2.87 18.50 -9.59
CA ARG A 20 1.94 17.57 -10.23
C ARG A 20 1.98 16.20 -9.56
N ILE A 21 3.17 15.65 -9.33
CA ILE A 21 3.36 14.35 -8.67
C ILE A 21 2.80 14.40 -7.25
N LEU A 22 3.16 15.43 -6.48
CA LEU A 22 2.67 15.61 -5.12
C LEU A 22 1.14 15.66 -5.07
N LYS A 23 0.51 16.45 -5.96
CA LYS A 23 -0.96 16.51 -6.07
C LYS A 23 -1.56 15.15 -6.40
N SER A 24 -0.97 14.42 -7.34
CA SER A 24 -1.47 13.09 -7.76
C SER A 24 -1.35 12.06 -6.64
N LEU A 25 -0.24 12.06 -5.88
CA LEU A 25 -0.04 11.21 -4.71
C LEU A 25 -1.09 11.51 -3.63
N CYS A 26 -1.24 12.77 -3.24
CA CYS A 26 -2.22 13.16 -2.23
C CYS A 26 -3.66 12.83 -2.66
N SER A 27 -3.98 13.00 -3.95
CA SER A 27 -5.29 12.63 -4.50
C SER A 27 -5.52 11.12 -4.45
N TYR A 28 -4.50 10.32 -4.76
CA TYR A 28 -4.55 8.86 -4.65
C TYR A 28 -4.76 8.42 -3.20
N GLU A 29 -3.98 8.93 -2.25
CA GLU A 29 -4.14 8.62 -0.81
C GLU A 29 -5.54 8.96 -0.29
N LEU A 30 -6.10 10.10 -0.72
CA LEU A 30 -7.46 10.49 -0.35
C LEU A 30 -8.51 9.53 -0.90
N LYS A 31 -8.37 9.08 -2.16
CA LYS A 31 -9.27 8.09 -2.76
C LYS A 31 -9.18 6.73 -2.07
N ILE A 32 -7.98 6.31 -1.66
CA ILE A 32 -7.78 5.09 -0.87
C ILE A 32 -8.50 5.21 0.48
N TYR A 33 -8.40 6.36 1.15
CA TYR A 33 -9.10 6.61 2.40
C TYR A 33 -10.62 6.55 2.23
N GLN A 34 -11.17 7.26 1.23
CA GLN A 34 -12.61 7.25 0.91
C GLN A 34 -13.11 5.83 0.63
N ALA A 35 -12.37 5.06 -0.16
CA ALA A 35 -12.74 3.68 -0.49
C ALA A 35 -12.80 2.77 0.74
N ARG A 36 -11.97 3.00 1.76
CA ARG A 36 -12.05 2.23 3.02
C ARG A 36 -13.34 2.51 3.77
N ILE A 37 -13.84 3.75 3.70
CA ILE A 37 -15.11 4.14 4.32
C ILE A 37 -16.28 3.56 3.52
N ASP A 38 -16.25 3.67 2.21
CA ASP A 38 -17.38 3.32 1.35
C ASP A 38 -17.51 1.80 1.16
N ARG A 39 -16.39 1.06 1.16
CA ARG A 39 -16.37 -0.41 0.99
C ARG A 39 -16.54 -1.12 2.32
N ILE A 40 -17.78 -1.17 2.82
CA ILE A 40 -18.16 -1.77 4.10
C ILE A 40 -19.30 -2.79 3.97
N ASP A 41 -19.44 -3.38 2.78
CA ASP A 41 -20.55 -4.26 2.42
C ASP A 41 -20.50 -5.58 3.21
N THR A 42 -19.30 -6.12 3.40
CA THR A 42 -19.10 -7.39 4.13
C THR A 42 -18.63 -7.18 5.56
N LYS A 43 -18.84 -8.20 6.41
CA LYS A 43 -18.33 -8.20 7.80
C LYS A 43 -16.80 -8.09 7.84
N MET A 44 -16.12 -8.78 6.92
CA MET A 44 -14.67 -8.74 6.75
C MET A 44 -14.20 -7.31 6.41
N GLN A 45 -14.85 -6.66 5.44
CA GLN A 45 -14.54 -5.29 5.05
C GLN A 45 -14.78 -4.30 6.20
N ARG A 46 -15.93 -4.37 6.88
CA ARG A 46 -16.21 -3.55 8.08
C ARG A 46 -15.14 -3.70 9.15
N TYR A 47 -14.72 -4.93 9.41
CA TYR A 47 -13.69 -5.20 10.40
C TYR A 47 -12.33 -4.62 9.98
N PHE A 48 -11.83 -4.95 8.80
CA PHE A 48 -10.49 -4.52 8.39
C PHE A 48 -10.39 -3.04 8.05
N ASN A 49 -11.49 -2.39 7.65
CA ASN A 49 -11.51 -0.94 7.41
C ASN A 49 -11.80 -0.12 8.65
N SER A 50 -12.20 -0.73 9.78
CA SER A 50 -12.54 0.00 11.01
C SER A 50 -11.36 0.74 11.65
N THR A 51 -10.12 0.26 11.46
CA THR A 51 -8.91 0.93 11.98
C THR A 51 -7.72 0.73 11.05
N PRO A 52 -6.75 1.67 11.01
CA PRO A 52 -5.55 1.52 10.19
C PRO A 52 -4.74 0.25 10.50
N ILE A 53 -4.65 -0.14 11.78
CA ILE A 53 -3.88 -1.33 12.18
C ILE A 53 -4.55 -2.62 11.72
N ARG A 54 -5.88 -2.71 11.73
CA ARG A 54 -6.60 -3.89 11.20
C ARG A 54 -6.41 -4.01 9.69
N ASN A 55 -6.43 -2.91 8.95
CA ASN A 55 -6.16 -2.90 7.52
C ASN A 55 -4.71 -3.36 7.22
N ALA A 56 -3.74 -2.87 8.00
CA ALA A 56 -2.34 -3.28 7.88
C ALA A 56 -2.15 -4.76 8.25
N PHE A 57 -2.87 -5.26 9.26
CA PHE A 57 -2.88 -6.68 9.62
C PHE A 57 -3.37 -7.55 8.47
N ALA A 58 -4.50 -7.19 7.83
CA ALA A 58 -5.00 -7.92 6.66
C ALA A 58 -3.96 -7.97 5.53
N SER A 59 -3.36 -6.83 5.20
CA SER A 59 -2.31 -6.72 4.18
C SER A 59 -1.12 -7.64 4.50
N LEU A 60 -0.66 -7.67 5.75
CA LEU A 60 0.43 -8.55 6.18
C LEU A 60 0.06 -10.02 6.04
N MET A 61 -1.17 -10.41 6.40
CA MET A 61 -1.62 -11.80 6.27
C MET A 61 -1.69 -12.24 4.81
N VAL A 62 -2.14 -11.37 3.91
CA VAL A 62 -2.17 -11.61 2.46
C VAL A 62 -0.76 -11.75 1.89
N ILE A 63 0.19 -10.88 2.28
CA ILE A 63 1.61 -11.02 1.89
C ILE A 63 2.14 -12.39 2.31
N GLY A 64 1.81 -12.84 3.52
CA GLY A 64 2.18 -14.17 4.02
C GLY A 64 1.66 -15.27 3.10
N ALA A 65 0.37 -15.23 2.76
CA ALA A 65 -0.26 -16.21 1.86
C ALA A 65 0.38 -16.22 0.46
N CYS A 66 0.57 -15.06 -0.18
CA CYS A 66 1.20 -14.94 -1.49
C CYS A 66 2.64 -15.48 -1.52
N ASN A 67 3.39 -15.31 -0.43
CA ASN A 67 4.76 -15.80 -0.30
C ASN A 67 4.86 -17.25 0.19
N HIS A 68 3.74 -17.98 0.29
CA HIS A 68 3.66 -19.31 0.89
C HIS A 68 4.30 -19.38 2.30
N SER A 69 4.17 -18.30 3.06
CA SER A 69 4.78 -18.10 4.38
C SER A 69 3.71 -17.79 5.43
N SER A 70 4.12 -17.75 6.69
CA SER A 70 3.24 -17.44 7.82
C SER A 70 4.02 -16.68 8.88
N TYR A 71 3.35 -15.77 9.57
CA TYR A 71 3.96 -14.93 10.60
C TYR A 71 3.57 -15.40 12.00
N THR A 72 4.54 -15.41 12.90
CA THR A 72 4.29 -15.53 14.34
C THR A 72 3.75 -14.22 14.91
N ILE A 73 3.09 -14.28 16.07
CA ILE A 73 2.61 -13.09 16.78
C ILE A 73 3.76 -12.07 17.01
N THR A 74 4.96 -12.54 17.35
CA THR A 74 6.12 -11.65 17.56
C THR A 74 6.54 -10.92 16.29
N GLU A 75 6.52 -11.59 15.14
CA GLU A 75 6.83 -10.97 13.85
C GLU A 75 5.76 -9.94 13.47
N ILE A 76 4.48 -10.27 13.70
CA ILE A 76 3.37 -9.34 13.43
C ILE A 76 3.48 -8.09 14.31
N VAL A 77 3.75 -8.26 15.61
CA VAL A 77 3.99 -7.15 16.55
C VAL A 77 5.10 -6.23 16.04
N LYS A 78 6.20 -6.79 15.54
CA LYS A 78 7.33 -6.04 14.99
C LYS A 78 6.95 -5.30 13.71
N SER A 79 6.30 -5.99 12.77
CA SER A 79 5.89 -5.42 11.47
C SER A 79 4.87 -4.30 11.63
N LEU A 80 3.89 -4.46 12.51
CA LEU A 80 2.80 -3.50 12.70
C LEU A 80 3.09 -2.46 13.80
N ARG A 81 4.26 -2.52 14.44
CA ARG A 81 4.67 -1.62 15.55
C ARG A 81 3.57 -1.49 16.62
N SER A 82 3.02 -2.63 17.03
CA SER A 82 1.91 -2.72 17.97
C SER A 82 2.32 -3.45 19.25
N ASN A 83 1.35 -3.79 20.11
CA ASN A 83 1.56 -4.59 21.30
C ASN A 83 1.01 -6.02 21.10
N ARG A 84 1.54 -6.97 21.86
CA ARG A 84 1.15 -8.38 21.76
C ARG A 84 -0.33 -8.62 22.03
N GLN A 85 -0.92 -7.90 22.98
CA GLN A 85 -2.34 -8.07 23.34
C GLN A 85 -3.25 -7.74 22.17
N SER A 86 -3.07 -6.58 21.53
CA SER A 86 -3.85 -6.16 20.37
C SER A 86 -3.69 -7.12 19.19
N ILE A 87 -2.47 -7.59 18.91
CA ILE A 87 -2.24 -8.58 17.84
C ILE A 87 -2.92 -9.91 18.16
N SER A 88 -2.78 -10.43 19.39
CA SER A 88 -3.44 -11.68 19.79
C SER A 88 -4.95 -11.59 19.66
N THR A 89 -5.55 -10.47 20.09
CA THR A 89 -6.98 -10.22 19.92
C THR A 89 -7.39 -10.26 18.45
N MET A 90 -6.66 -9.58 17.56
CA MET A 90 -6.96 -9.62 16.13
C MET A 90 -6.83 -11.03 15.54
N VAL A 91 -5.82 -11.80 15.96
CA VAL A 91 -5.64 -13.18 15.52
C VAL A 91 -6.82 -14.06 15.95
N ASP A 92 -7.25 -13.95 17.21
CA ASP A 92 -8.37 -14.74 17.73
C ASP A 92 -9.70 -14.36 17.03
N GLU A 93 -9.95 -13.06 16.86
CA GLU A 93 -11.12 -12.53 16.13
C GLU A 93 -11.13 -13.04 14.68
N CYS A 94 -10.03 -12.89 13.93
CA CYS A 94 -9.96 -13.29 12.53
C CYS A 94 -9.99 -14.81 12.35
N LYS A 95 -9.40 -15.58 13.29
CA LYS A 95 -9.45 -17.04 13.28
C LYS A 95 -10.88 -17.53 13.46
N LYS A 96 -11.63 -16.94 14.39
CA LYS A 96 -13.03 -17.30 14.65
C LYS A 96 -13.92 -17.09 13.42
N GLU A 97 -13.62 -16.06 12.65
CA GLU A 97 -14.35 -15.73 11.41
C GLU A 97 -13.85 -16.47 10.17
N GLY A 98 -12.76 -17.24 10.27
CA GLY A 98 -12.17 -17.96 9.14
C GLY A 98 -11.37 -17.09 8.16
N TRP A 99 -11.11 -15.83 8.47
CA TRP A 99 -10.36 -14.90 7.59
C TRP A 99 -8.84 -15.15 7.59
N ILE A 100 -8.34 -15.90 8.57
CA ILE A 100 -6.94 -16.31 8.62
C ILE A 100 -6.83 -17.80 8.94
N ILE A 101 -5.75 -18.41 8.48
CA ILE A 101 -5.35 -19.76 8.85
C ILE A 101 -4.35 -19.64 10.00
N VAL A 102 -4.63 -20.34 11.10
CA VAL A 102 -3.75 -20.40 12.26
C VAL A 102 -3.23 -21.81 12.43
N THR A 103 -1.91 -21.98 12.32
CA THR A 103 -1.21 -23.25 12.54
C THR A 103 -0.38 -23.18 13.82
N LYS A 104 -0.19 -24.34 14.44
CA LYS A 104 0.75 -24.50 15.55
C LYS A 104 1.94 -25.32 15.07
N ASN A 105 3.14 -24.77 15.22
CA ASN A 105 4.40 -25.47 15.00
C ASN A 105 5.16 -25.51 16.33
N GLY A 106 5.03 -26.63 17.05
CA GLY A 106 5.45 -26.75 18.44
C GLY A 106 4.77 -25.70 19.32
N ASN A 107 5.57 -24.87 19.99
CA ASN A 107 5.10 -23.80 20.87
C ASN A 107 4.80 -22.47 20.15
N LYS A 108 4.97 -22.42 18.81
CA LYS A 108 4.76 -21.20 18.04
C LYS A 108 3.41 -21.24 17.33
N VAL A 109 2.62 -20.19 17.52
CA VAL A 109 1.43 -19.91 16.71
C VAL A 109 1.88 -19.13 15.49
N GLN A 110 1.48 -19.59 14.31
CA GLN A 110 1.74 -18.95 13.03
C GLN A 110 0.42 -18.67 12.31
N CYS A 111 0.36 -17.55 11.59
CA CYS A 111 -0.84 -17.10 10.90
C CYS A 111 -0.53 -16.53 9.52
N LYS A 112 -1.46 -16.76 8.59
CA LYS A 112 -1.50 -16.21 7.23
C LYS A 112 -2.97 -16.03 6.79
N ALA A 113 -3.21 -15.32 5.70
CA ALA A 113 -4.57 -15.17 5.16
C ALA A 113 -5.17 -16.53 4.75
N SER A 114 -6.49 -16.67 4.91
CA SER A 114 -7.27 -17.69 4.21
C SER A 114 -7.54 -17.26 2.77
N GLU A 115 -8.08 -18.16 1.96
CA GLU A 115 -8.44 -17.85 0.56
C GLU A 115 -9.49 -16.73 0.51
N ASP A 116 -10.52 -16.78 1.35
CA ASP A 116 -11.55 -15.73 1.45
C ASP A 116 -10.94 -14.32 1.64
N LEU A 117 -9.90 -14.22 2.47
CA LEU A 117 -9.23 -12.94 2.70
C LEU A 117 -8.39 -12.52 1.49
N VAL A 118 -7.76 -13.45 0.78
CA VAL A 118 -7.04 -13.18 -0.48
C VAL A 118 -8.01 -12.71 -1.56
N GLU A 119 -9.15 -13.39 -1.71
CA GLU A 119 -10.20 -13.02 -2.66
C GLU A 119 -10.76 -11.62 -2.38
N GLY A 120 -10.92 -11.26 -1.10
CA GLY A 120 -11.31 -9.90 -0.70
C GLY A 120 -10.35 -8.81 -1.21
N PHE A 121 -9.06 -9.14 -1.42
CA PHE A 121 -8.07 -8.23 -2.01
C PHE A 121 -8.12 -8.19 -3.55
N HIS A 122 -8.68 -9.19 -4.24
CA HIS A 122 -8.86 -9.12 -5.70
C HIS A 122 -9.77 -7.97 -6.12
N ASP A 123 -10.87 -7.73 -5.40
CA ASP A 123 -11.74 -6.57 -5.64
C ASP A 123 -11.03 -5.25 -5.27
N TYR A 124 -10.08 -5.30 -4.35
CA TYR A 124 -9.26 -4.14 -4.02
C TYR A 124 -8.26 -3.81 -5.14
N ILE A 125 -7.68 -4.81 -5.81
CA ILE A 125 -6.78 -4.61 -6.96
C ILE A 125 -7.50 -3.90 -8.10
N LYS A 126 -8.72 -4.33 -8.47
CA LYS A 126 -9.51 -3.71 -9.55
C LYS A 126 -9.74 -2.22 -9.28
N PHE A 127 -10.24 -1.91 -8.08
CA PHE A 127 -10.45 -0.53 -7.63
C PHE A 127 -9.14 0.27 -7.61
N SER A 128 -8.08 -0.28 -7.02
CA SER A 128 -6.78 0.38 -6.89
C SER A 128 -6.21 0.76 -8.26
N LYS A 129 -6.36 -0.11 -9.26
CA LYS A 129 -5.94 0.16 -10.65
C LYS A 129 -6.64 1.39 -11.24
N GLU A 130 -7.94 1.55 -11.00
CA GLU A 130 -8.71 2.68 -11.53
C GLU A 130 -8.28 4.00 -10.90
N ILE A 131 -8.09 4.02 -9.57
CA ILE A 131 -7.78 5.28 -8.86
C ILE A 131 -6.30 5.68 -8.90
N SER A 132 -5.40 4.75 -9.19
CA SER A 132 -3.94 4.98 -9.22
C SER A 132 -3.41 5.52 -10.55
N SER A 133 -4.21 5.51 -11.62
CA SER A 133 -3.76 5.86 -12.97
C SER A 133 -3.07 7.23 -13.04
N ASP A 134 -3.68 8.28 -12.49
CA ASP A 134 -3.08 9.63 -12.50
C ASP A 134 -1.75 9.70 -11.74
N TYR A 135 -1.64 8.96 -10.64
CA TYR A 135 -0.42 8.91 -9.84
C TYR A 135 0.69 8.15 -10.57
N PHE A 136 0.40 6.96 -11.11
CA PHE A 136 1.37 6.19 -11.88
C PHE A 136 1.84 6.91 -13.14
N ASN A 137 0.92 7.54 -13.89
CA ASN A 137 1.29 8.37 -15.03
C ASN A 137 2.22 9.53 -14.62
N SER A 138 2.00 10.13 -13.46
CA SER A 138 2.86 11.22 -12.96
C SER A 138 4.25 10.71 -12.54
N LEU A 139 4.35 9.49 -12.01
CA LEU A 139 5.65 8.84 -11.74
C LEU A 139 6.40 8.47 -13.03
N GLU A 140 5.70 8.04 -14.08
CA GLU A 140 6.32 7.75 -15.38
C GLU A 140 6.92 9.01 -16.01
N LEU A 141 6.23 10.15 -15.92
CA LEU A 141 6.76 11.44 -16.36
C LEU A 141 8.06 11.82 -15.64
N LEU A 142 8.20 11.48 -14.35
CA LEU A 142 9.44 11.70 -13.61
C LEU A 142 10.59 10.86 -14.16
N LYS A 143 10.33 9.59 -14.53
CA LYS A 143 11.33 8.72 -15.14
C LYS A 143 11.80 9.28 -16.48
N ILE A 144 10.87 9.73 -17.32
CA ILE A 144 11.19 10.35 -18.63
C ILE A 144 12.03 11.61 -18.42
N LYS A 145 11.66 12.48 -17.48
CA LYS A 145 12.44 13.67 -17.13
C LYS A 145 13.89 13.30 -16.78
N ASN A 146 14.09 12.31 -15.90
CA ASN A 146 15.43 11.90 -15.48
C ASN A 146 16.27 11.36 -16.65
N ILE A 147 15.66 10.61 -17.57
CA ILE A 147 16.33 10.12 -18.78
C ILE A 147 16.78 11.30 -19.66
N MET A 148 15.88 12.24 -19.94
CA MET A 148 16.20 13.42 -20.76
C MET A 148 17.28 14.29 -20.14
N SER A 149 17.27 14.47 -18.81
CA SER A 149 18.31 15.22 -18.09
C SER A 149 19.69 14.55 -18.19
N ASN A 150 19.75 13.22 -18.12
CA ASN A 150 21.00 12.47 -18.24
C ASN A 150 21.57 12.54 -19.67
N GLU A 151 20.73 12.35 -20.69
CA GLU A 151 21.15 12.44 -22.10
C GLU A 151 21.64 13.85 -22.48
N LEU A 152 21.07 14.91 -21.89
CA LEU A 152 21.54 16.28 -22.08
C LEU A 152 22.90 16.53 -21.39
N SER A 153 23.17 15.87 -20.26
CA SER A 153 24.44 16.01 -19.53
C SER A 153 25.61 15.25 -20.17
N GLU A 154 25.33 14.17 -20.91
CA GLU A 154 26.37 13.40 -21.63
C GLU A 154 26.76 14.05 -22.97
N ASN A 155 25.93 14.95 -23.50
CA ASN A 155 26.12 15.65 -24.77
C ASN A 155 26.58 17.11 -24.62
N THR A 156 26.94 17.56 -23.40
CA THR A 156 27.48 18.90 -23.11
C THR A 156 28.86 18.78 -22.48
#